data_AF-A0A2A6E3J6-F1
#
_entry.id   AF-A0A2A6E3J6-F1
#
_cell.length_a   1.000
_cell.length_b   1.000
_cell.length_c   1.000
_cell.angle_alpha   90.00
_cell.angle_beta   90.00
_cell.angle_gamma   90.00
#
_symmetry.space_group_name_H-M   'P 1'
#
loop_
_entity.id
_entity.type
_entity.pdbx_description
1 polymer ?
#
loop_
_entity_poly.entity_id
_entity_poly.type
_entity_poly.pdbx_seq_one_letter_code
_entity_poly.pdbx_strand_id
1 'polypeptide(L)'
;MKNRKRWLFLTSCALLLLALPALTAQAALTLTSNATGTYDGWDYEFWKDSGGSGTMTLNGGGTFSAQWSGINNILFRMGKKFDSTKTHQQIGTIVDTYSASYSPNGNSYLAIYGWTVDPLVEYYIVDSWGNWRPPGASPIGSISIDGGTYDIYRTTRVNQPSIRGTATFDQYWSVRTSKRTSGTISVSQHFNKWESLGLRMGKMYEVALLVEGYQSSGSASITCHTLTINGTPVGNGTGSCGGSGGGGTSTIVQAENMTKGGQYTSNITSPFNGVALYANNDRVYYTQYFSTGTHSFSLRGASSNNNMARVDLRIGGQTKGTFYFGGPYPAVYTLNNISHGTGNQTVELIVTADNGTWDAYIDYLEIR
;
A
#
# COMPACT_ATOMS: atom_id res chain seq x y z
N MET A 1 58.80 -71.60 -9.12
CA MET A 1 58.68 -70.13 -9.27
C MET A 1 57.22 -69.80 -9.59
N LYS A 2 56.45 -69.34 -8.61
CA LYS A 2 54.98 -69.11 -8.71
C LYS A 2 54.67 -67.66 -8.32
N ASN A 3 54.02 -66.96 -9.24
CA ASN A 3 53.49 -65.60 -9.12
C ASN A 3 52.56 -65.47 -7.91
N ARG A 4 52.80 -64.46 -7.05
CA ARG A 4 51.85 -64.04 -6.01
C ARG A 4 51.34 -62.63 -6.30
N LYS A 5 50.05 -62.61 -6.62
CA LYS A 5 49.18 -61.43 -6.71
C LYS A 5 49.13 -60.71 -5.34
N ARG A 6 49.15 -59.38 -5.34
CA ARG A 6 48.60 -58.57 -4.25
C ARG A 6 47.71 -57.50 -4.87
N TRP A 7 46.41 -57.71 -4.75
CA TRP A 7 45.38 -56.70 -5.00
C TRP A 7 45.33 -55.77 -3.79
N LEU A 8 45.49 -54.47 -4.03
CA LEU A 8 45.18 -53.40 -3.08
C LEU A 8 43.81 -52.84 -3.49
N PHE A 9 42.78 -53.11 -2.69
CA PHE A 9 41.51 -52.40 -2.76
C PHE A 9 41.70 -51.03 -2.10
N LEU A 10 41.64 -49.95 -2.88
CA LEU A 10 41.45 -48.60 -2.35
C LEU A 10 39.94 -48.40 -2.10
N THR A 11 39.56 -48.33 -0.84
CA THR A 11 38.25 -47.84 -0.41
C THR A 11 38.19 -46.32 -0.58
N SER A 12 37.39 -45.86 -1.55
CA SER A 12 37.08 -44.45 -1.75
C SER A 12 36.03 -44.01 -0.71
N CYS A 13 36.45 -43.20 0.26
CA CYS A 13 35.55 -42.49 1.16
C CYS A 13 34.98 -41.26 0.43
N ALA A 14 33.73 -41.35 -0.04
CA ALA A 14 33.01 -40.21 -0.59
C ALA A 14 32.56 -39.27 0.55
N LEU A 15 33.25 -38.14 0.71
CA LEU A 15 32.80 -37.01 1.53
C LEU A 15 31.66 -36.30 0.79
N LEU A 16 30.42 -36.52 1.23
CA LEU A 16 29.27 -35.73 0.80
C LEU A 16 29.38 -34.34 1.44
N LEU A 17 29.88 -33.34 0.68
CA LEU A 17 29.72 -31.94 1.05
C LEU A 17 28.24 -31.56 0.90
N LEU A 18 27.52 -31.48 2.02
CA LEU A 18 26.25 -30.77 2.11
C LEU A 18 26.53 -29.27 1.91
N ALA A 19 26.40 -28.79 0.68
CA ALA A 19 26.29 -27.37 0.39
C ALA A 19 24.93 -26.89 0.90
N LEU A 20 24.85 -26.55 2.18
CA LEU A 20 23.74 -25.76 2.70
C LEU A 20 23.79 -24.40 1.99
N PRO A 21 22.71 -23.93 1.35
CA PRO A 21 22.68 -22.57 0.86
C PRO A 21 22.87 -21.65 2.07
N ALA A 22 23.93 -20.85 2.06
CA ALA A 22 24.12 -19.79 3.03
C ALA A 22 22.92 -18.85 2.92
N LEU A 23 22.00 -18.94 3.87
CA LEU A 23 21.00 -17.90 4.09
C LEU A 23 21.77 -16.66 4.53
N THR A 24 22.02 -15.75 3.60
CA THR A 24 22.52 -14.41 3.92
C THR A 24 21.41 -13.69 4.68
N ALA A 25 21.46 -13.75 6.02
CA ALA A 25 20.69 -12.86 6.86
C ALA A 25 21.26 -11.45 6.68
N GLN A 26 20.61 -10.62 5.87
CA GLN A 26 20.92 -9.20 5.77
C GLN A 26 20.64 -8.57 7.15
N ALA A 27 21.68 -8.09 7.84
CA ALA A 27 21.48 -7.39 9.11
C ALA A 27 20.71 -6.08 8.85
N ALA A 28 19.63 -5.85 9.60
CA ALA A 28 18.82 -4.63 9.49
C ALA A 28 19.67 -3.38 9.81
N LEU A 29 19.70 -2.40 8.89
CA LEU A 29 20.44 -1.15 9.08
C LEU A 29 19.69 -0.25 10.06
N THR A 30 20.34 0.17 11.14
CA THR A 30 19.77 1.09 12.14
C THR A 30 20.47 2.45 12.12
N LEU A 31 19.68 3.52 12.02
CA LEU A 31 20.10 4.91 11.92
C LEU A 31 19.65 5.68 13.16
N THR A 32 20.51 6.56 13.68
CA THR A 32 20.22 7.40 14.86
C THR A 32 20.54 8.89 14.64
N SER A 33 20.94 9.26 13.42
CA SER A 33 21.30 10.61 13.02
C SER A 33 20.91 10.84 11.55
N ASN A 34 20.95 12.11 11.12
CA ASN A 34 20.55 12.49 9.76
C ASN A 34 21.31 11.68 8.72
N ALA A 35 20.56 10.97 7.89
CA ALA A 35 21.10 10.09 6.86
C ALA A 35 20.09 9.96 5.72
N THR A 36 20.59 9.91 4.50
CA THR A 36 19.82 9.53 3.32
C THR A 36 20.64 8.55 2.48
N GLY A 37 19.96 7.68 1.77
CA GLY A 37 20.61 6.71 0.89
C GLY A 37 19.59 5.77 0.28
N THR A 38 20.08 4.66 -0.23
CA THR A 38 19.25 3.59 -0.79
C THR A 38 19.40 2.31 0.03
N TYR A 39 18.31 1.59 0.23
CA TYR A 39 18.29 0.27 0.86
C TYR A 39 17.31 -0.62 0.10
N ASP A 40 17.75 -1.78 -0.38
CA ASP A 40 16.94 -2.70 -1.20
C ASP A 40 16.23 -2.01 -2.41
N GLY A 41 16.88 -1.02 -3.01
CA GLY A 41 16.33 -0.27 -4.15
C GLY A 41 15.28 0.79 -3.79
N TRP A 42 15.05 1.04 -2.51
CA TRP A 42 14.23 2.12 -1.98
C TRP A 42 15.09 3.28 -1.49
N ASP A 43 14.65 4.51 -1.74
CA ASP A 43 15.27 5.70 -1.18
C ASP A 43 14.76 5.90 0.25
N TYR A 44 15.68 6.05 1.22
CA TYR A 44 15.34 6.33 2.62
C TYR A 44 15.87 7.69 3.05
N GLU A 45 15.20 8.26 4.06
CA GLU A 45 15.72 9.40 4.79
C GLU A 45 15.30 9.38 6.26
N PHE A 46 16.31 9.53 7.12
CA PHE A 46 16.17 9.95 8.50
C PHE A 46 16.55 11.42 8.55
N TRP A 47 15.65 12.27 9.02
CA TRP A 47 15.96 13.67 9.28
C TRP A 47 15.41 14.10 10.63
N LYS A 48 16.21 14.80 11.42
CA LYS A 48 15.78 15.52 12.61
C LYS A 48 16.53 16.84 12.73
N ASP A 49 15.95 17.75 13.49
CA ASP A 49 16.61 18.95 13.96
C ASP A 49 17.32 18.71 15.30
N SER A 50 17.35 19.70 16.20
CA SER A 50 17.96 19.61 17.53
C SER A 50 17.02 19.05 18.59
N GLY A 51 17.59 18.42 19.63
CA GLY A 51 16.83 17.91 20.78
C GLY A 51 16.30 16.49 20.57
N GLY A 52 16.06 15.79 21.69
CA GLY A 52 15.56 14.42 21.73
C GLY A 52 16.45 13.38 21.04
N SER A 53 15.90 12.18 20.91
CA SER A 53 16.52 11.06 20.19
C SER A 53 15.53 10.42 19.22
N GLY A 54 16.07 9.76 18.19
CA GLY A 54 15.28 8.95 17.28
C GLY A 54 16.10 7.84 16.67
N THR A 55 15.42 6.76 16.32
CA THR A 55 16.00 5.56 15.70
C THR A 55 15.12 5.13 14.54
N MET A 56 15.74 4.81 13.39
CA MET A 56 15.08 4.17 12.25
C MET A 56 15.80 2.88 11.90
N THR A 57 15.08 1.76 11.86
CA THR A 57 15.63 0.47 11.44
C THR A 57 15.00 0.05 10.12
N LEU A 58 15.81 -0.16 9.10
CA LEU A 58 15.40 -0.60 7.77
C LEU A 58 15.29 -2.13 7.77
N ASN A 59 14.08 -2.66 7.53
CA ASN A 59 13.75 -4.07 7.79
C ASN A 59 13.72 -4.95 6.53
N GLY A 60 13.91 -4.36 5.34
CA GLY A 60 13.82 -5.04 4.05
C GLY A 60 12.78 -4.41 3.13
N GLY A 61 13.09 -4.32 1.83
CA GLY A 61 12.19 -3.68 0.85
C GLY A 61 11.82 -2.26 1.28
N GLY A 62 10.53 -1.90 1.21
CA GLY A 62 10.02 -0.58 1.62
C GLY A 62 9.80 -0.40 3.13
N THR A 63 10.08 -1.42 3.95
CA THR A 63 9.66 -1.44 5.36
C THR A 63 10.72 -0.89 6.31
N PHE A 64 10.25 -0.17 7.34
CA PHE A 64 11.10 0.33 8.41
C PHE A 64 10.33 0.42 9.73
N SER A 65 11.06 0.41 10.83
CA SER A 65 10.53 0.79 12.14
C SER A 65 11.19 2.07 12.62
N ALA A 66 10.45 2.84 13.40
CA ALA A 66 10.87 4.13 13.92
C ALA A 66 10.52 4.24 15.40
N GLN A 67 11.40 4.86 16.17
CA GLN A 67 11.17 5.25 17.55
C GLN A 67 11.71 6.66 17.76
N TRP A 68 10.99 7.50 18.50
CA TRP A 68 11.45 8.85 18.83
C TRP A 68 11.04 9.23 20.25
N SER A 69 11.84 10.10 20.87
CA SER A 69 11.59 10.56 22.23
C SER A 69 12.05 12.00 22.45
N GLY A 70 11.14 12.84 22.94
CA GLY A 70 11.44 14.22 23.35
C GLY A 70 12.05 15.08 22.25
N ILE A 71 11.64 14.86 20.99
CA ILE A 71 12.16 15.58 19.81
C ILE A 71 11.50 16.95 19.65
N ASN A 72 12.11 17.83 18.86
CA ASN A 72 11.41 19.01 18.32
C ASN A 72 10.75 18.66 16.98
N ASN A 73 11.52 18.25 15.96
CA ASN A 73 10.98 17.68 14.72
C ASN A 73 11.81 16.49 14.22
N ILE A 74 11.14 15.44 13.74
CA ILE A 74 11.77 14.25 13.17
C ILE A 74 10.91 13.65 12.05
N LEU A 75 11.56 13.23 10.97
CA LEU A 75 10.96 12.59 9.81
C LEU A 75 11.69 11.29 9.50
N PHE A 76 10.94 10.20 9.40
CA PHE A 76 11.40 8.89 8.96
C PHE A 76 10.62 8.50 7.72
N ARG A 77 11.31 8.22 6.61
CA ARG A 77 10.61 7.90 5.37
C ARG A 77 11.38 6.96 4.46
N MET A 78 10.62 6.15 3.73
CA MET A 78 11.10 5.35 2.61
C MET A 78 10.19 5.56 1.41
N GLY A 79 10.76 5.55 0.21
CA GLY A 79 10.01 5.80 -1.01
C GLY A 79 10.90 5.84 -2.25
N LYS A 80 10.57 6.77 -3.14
CA LYS A 80 11.30 7.03 -4.38
C LYS A 80 11.66 8.50 -4.51
N LYS A 81 12.94 8.78 -4.75
CA LYS A 81 13.43 10.08 -5.23
C LYS A 81 13.51 10.07 -6.76
N PHE A 82 13.25 11.23 -7.35
CA PHE A 82 13.24 11.49 -8.78
C PHE A 82 14.25 12.59 -9.12
N ASP A 83 14.67 12.63 -10.38
CA ASP A 83 15.67 13.58 -10.88
C ASP A 83 15.14 15.01 -11.11
N SER A 84 13.88 15.29 -10.74
CA SER A 84 13.24 16.59 -10.95
C SER A 84 13.11 17.02 -12.41
N THR A 85 13.05 16.07 -13.35
CA THR A 85 12.87 16.39 -14.79
C THR A 85 11.44 16.21 -15.29
N LYS A 86 10.65 15.37 -14.62
CA LYS A 86 9.31 14.95 -15.06
C LYS A 86 8.21 15.39 -14.09
N THR A 87 7.05 15.73 -14.63
CA THR A 87 5.81 15.88 -13.84
C THR A 87 5.28 14.50 -13.41
N HIS A 88 4.33 14.47 -12.47
CA HIS A 88 3.72 13.21 -12.05
C HIS A 88 3.01 12.49 -13.21
N GLN A 89 2.38 13.21 -14.15
CA GLN A 89 1.76 12.62 -15.34
C GLN A 89 2.78 11.98 -16.28
N GLN A 90 3.99 12.53 -16.38
CA GLN A 90 5.08 11.97 -17.20
C GLN A 90 5.78 10.78 -16.53
N ILE A 91 5.75 10.71 -15.20
CA ILE A 91 6.20 9.54 -14.42
C ILE A 91 5.18 8.41 -14.55
N GLY A 92 3.90 8.75 -14.47
CA GLY A 92 2.77 7.84 -14.62
C GLY A 92 1.98 7.66 -13.33
N THR A 93 1.13 6.64 -13.29
CA THR A 93 0.23 6.40 -12.16
C THR A 93 0.99 5.90 -10.95
N ILE A 94 0.92 6.65 -9.84
CA ILE A 94 1.60 6.35 -8.58
C ILE A 94 0.55 5.86 -7.58
N VAL A 95 0.79 4.69 -7.00
CA VAL A 95 -0.06 4.07 -5.98
C VAL A 95 0.82 3.52 -4.88
N ASP A 96 0.49 3.82 -3.63
CA ASP A 96 1.18 3.34 -2.45
C ASP A 96 0.26 2.42 -1.64
N THR A 97 0.72 1.22 -1.29
CA THR A 97 0.00 0.31 -0.39
C THR A 97 0.86 0.04 0.83
N TYR A 98 0.29 0.20 2.01
CA TYR A 98 1.04 0.10 3.25
C TYR A 98 0.23 -0.51 4.39
N SER A 99 0.94 -0.95 5.42
CA SER A 99 0.37 -1.27 6.73
C SER A 99 1.35 -0.86 7.81
N ALA A 100 0.82 -0.27 8.88
CA ALA A 100 1.62 0.25 9.98
C ALA A 100 0.98 -0.04 11.34
N SER A 101 1.81 -0.48 12.28
CA SER A 101 1.56 -0.30 13.71
C SER A 101 2.04 1.10 14.08
N TYR A 102 1.14 2.01 14.45
CA TYR A 102 1.44 3.42 14.63
C TYR A 102 0.97 3.92 16.01
N SER A 103 1.93 4.24 16.88
CA SER A 103 1.71 4.55 18.30
C SER A 103 2.37 5.87 18.71
N PRO A 104 1.89 7.02 18.20
CA PRO A 104 2.40 8.33 18.58
C PRO A 104 1.95 8.73 20.00
N ASN A 105 2.82 9.43 20.72
CA ASN A 105 2.53 10.12 21.97
C ASN A 105 2.83 11.62 21.82
N GLY A 106 1.83 12.37 21.34
CA GLY A 106 1.92 13.78 21.01
C GLY A 106 1.56 14.05 19.55
N ASN A 107 2.10 15.13 18.98
CA ASN A 107 1.84 15.48 17.58
C ASN A 107 2.74 14.64 16.64
N SER A 108 2.13 14.03 15.62
CA SER A 108 2.78 13.11 14.69
C SER A 108 1.85 12.85 13.52
N TYR A 109 2.40 12.51 12.35
CA TYR A 109 1.65 12.13 11.15
C TYR A 109 2.12 10.80 10.57
N LEU A 110 1.18 10.06 9.99
CA LEU A 110 1.43 8.93 9.09
C LEU A 110 0.83 9.30 7.73
N ALA A 111 1.70 9.48 6.73
CA ALA A 111 1.32 10.12 5.49
C ALA A 111 2.17 9.64 4.30
N ILE A 112 1.68 9.87 3.08
CA ILE A 112 2.57 10.06 1.94
C ILE A 112 3.09 11.49 1.98
N TYR A 113 4.38 11.64 1.72
CA TYR A 113 5.12 12.89 1.73
C TYR A 113 5.96 13.04 0.49
N GLY A 114 6.23 14.28 0.10
CA GLY A 114 7.22 14.54 -0.92
C GLY A 114 7.32 16.00 -1.30
N TRP A 115 8.08 16.21 -2.37
CA TRP A 115 8.32 17.54 -2.92
C TRP A 115 8.13 17.55 -4.43
N THR A 116 7.77 18.72 -4.93
CA THR A 116 7.98 19.10 -6.33
C THR A 116 8.85 20.33 -6.43
N VAL A 117 9.45 20.55 -7.60
CA VAL A 117 10.20 21.77 -7.93
C VAL A 117 9.62 22.42 -9.18
N ASP A 118 9.77 23.75 -9.27
CA ASP A 118 9.22 24.57 -10.35
C ASP A 118 7.71 24.35 -10.60
N PRO A 119 6.83 24.61 -9.61
CA PRO A 119 7.07 25.33 -8.35
C PRO A 119 7.62 24.46 -7.21
N LEU A 120 8.31 25.08 -6.25
CA LEU A 120 8.71 24.42 -5.00
C LEU A 120 7.46 24.22 -4.13
N VAL A 121 7.07 22.97 -3.94
CA VAL A 121 5.90 22.58 -3.14
C VAL A 121 6.26 21.38 -2.31
N GLU A 122 6.01 21.45 -1.01
CA GLU A 122 5.99 20.29 -0.12
C GLU A 122 4.55 19.76 -0.06
N TYR A 123 4.35 18.45 0.03
CA TYR A 123 2.99 17.94 0.09
C TYR A 123 2.83 16.74 1.00
N TYR A 124 1.59 16.56 1.45
CA TYR A 124 1.17 15.52 2.38
C TYR A 124 -0.16 14.90 1.97
N ILE A 125 -0.24 13.57 1.99
CA ILE A 125 -1.51 12.82 1.98
C ILE A 125 -1.56 12.03 3.28
N VAL A 126 -2.29 12.57 4.27
CA VAL A 126 -2.28 12.12 5.66
C VAL A 126 -3.41 11.13 5.92
N ASP A 127 -3.06 9.91 6.29
CA ASP A 127 -4.00 8.84 6.63
C ASP A 127 -4.25 8.74 8.15
N SER A 128 -3.24 9.04 8.97
CA SER A 128 -3.38 9.10 10.44
C SER A 128 -2.52 10.18 11.07
N TRP A 129 -2.80 10.47 12.32
CA TRP A 129 -2.10 11.49 13.12
C TRP A 129 -2.15 11.16 14.61
N GLY A 130 -1.35 11.87 15.40
CA GLY A 130 -1.33 11.82 16.85
C GLY A 130 -2.49 12.59 17.50
N ASN A 131 -2.17 13.47 18.43
CA ASN A 131 -3.17 14.25 19.19
C ASN A 131 -3.75 15.47 18.43
N TRP A 132 -3.21 15.81 17.26
CA TRP A 132 -3.64 16.96 16.47
C TRP A 132 -3.83 16.57 15.00
N ARG A 133 -4.97 16.97 14.42
CA ARG A 133 -5.26 16.75 12.99
C ARG A 133 -4.71 17.94 12.19
N PRO A 134 -3.76 17.73 11.26
CA PRO A 134 -3.22 18.81 10.43
C PRO A 134 -4.25 19.33 9.41
N PRO A 135 -4.01 20.49 8.78
CA PRO A 135 -2.89 21.43 9.00
C PRO A 135 -3.30 22.68 9.80
N GLY A 136 -4.53 22.75 10.33
CA GLY A 136 -5.04 23.92 11.05
C GLY A 136 -5.50 25.07 10.15
N ALA A 137 -5.79 24.80 8.88
CA ALA A 137 -6.35 25.75 7.91
C ALA A 137 -7.80 25.38 7.56
N SER A 138 -8.52 26.27 6.86
CA SER A 138 -9.83 25.95 6.29
C SER A 138 -9.69 25.10 5.02
N PRO A 139 -10.51 24.05 4.84
CA PRO A 139 -10.45 23.23 3.64
C PRO A 139 -10.91 24.02 2.42
N ILE A 140 -10.23 23.83 1.30
CA ILE A 140 -10.56 24.42 -0.01
C ILE A 140 -11.29 23.44 -0.94
N GLY A 141 -11.47 22.20 -0.49
CA GLY A 141 -12.18 21.15 -1.20
C GLY A 141 -12.03 19.81 -0.49
N SER A 142 -12.57 18.76 -1.09
CA SER A 142 -12.42 17.39 -0.61
C SER A 142 -12.39 16.38 -1.76
N ILE A 143 -11.95 15.17 -1.45
CA ILE A 143 -12.00 14.01 -2.35
C ILE A 143 -12.42 12.76 -1.56
N SER A 144 -13.33 11.98 -2.13
CA SER A 144 -13.69 10.65 -1.62
C SER A 144 -13.04 9.59 -2.50
N ILE A 145 -12.09 8.85 -1.93
CA ILE A 145 -11.27 7.85 -2.62
C ILE A 145 -10.71 6.86 -1.59
N ASP A 146 -10.30 5.67 -2.01
CA ASP A 146 -9.65 4.66 -1.16
C ASP A 146 -10.45 4.31 0.11
N GLY A 147 -11.80 4.33 0.00
CA GLY A 147 -12.71 4.07 1.12
C GLY A 147 -12.73 5.16 2.20
N GLY A 148 -12.18 6.35 1.92
CA GLY A 148 -12.15 7.50 2.83
C GLY A 148 -12.57 8.80 2.18
N THR A 149 -12.68 9.84 2.99
CA THR A 149 -12.76 11.22 2.51
C THR A 149 -11.58 12.00 3.05
N TYR A 150 -10.98 12.82 2.20
CA TYR A 150 -9.86 13.68 2.54
C TYR A 150 -10.28 15.12 2.32
N ASP A 151 -10.08 15.95 3.33
CA ASP A 151 -10.16 17.40 3.19
C ASP A 151 -8.87 17.91 2.57
N ILE A 152 -8.98 18.87 1.66
CA ILE A 152 -7.85 19.43 0.92
C ILE A 152 -7.54 20.82 1.42
N TYR A 153 -6.26 21.12 1.63
CA TYR A 153 -5.78 22.40 2.12
C TYR A 153 -4.58 22.89 1.32
N ARG A 154 -4.37 24.20 1.36
CA ARG A 154 -3.13 24.86 0.99
C ARG A 154 -2.68 25.73 2.15
N THR A 155 -1.41 25.64 2.51
CA THR A 155 -0.75 26.57 3.43
C THR A 155 0.52 27.11 2.78
N THR A 156 1.09 28.18 3.33
CA THR A 156 2.35 28.75 2.85
C THR A 156 3.34 28.78 4.01
N ARG A 157 4.54 28.27 3.76
CA ARG A 157 5.67 28.31 4.70
C ARG A 157 6.58 29.45 4.26
N VAL A 158 6.78 30.43 5.14
CA VAL A 158 7.61 31.62 4.86
C VAL A 158 8.97 31.46 5.52
N ASN A 159 10.04 31.52 4.72
CA ASN A 159 11.44 31.42 5.14
C ASN A 159 11.72 30.17 6.01
N GLN A 160 11.26 29.01 5.54
CA GLN A 160 11.44 27.73 6.23
C GLN A 160 12.45 26.84 5.50
N PRO A 161 13.07 25.86 6.19
CA PRO A 161 13.92 24.86 5.54
C PRO A 161 13.18 24.08 4.44
N SER A 162 13.89 23.75 3.36
CA SER A 162 13.39 22.97 2.23
C SER A 162 14.51 22.21 1.53
N ILE A 163 14.17 21.40 0.52
CA ILE A 163 15.13 20.75 -0.40
C ILE A 163 15.94 21.72 -1.29
N ARG A 164 15.66 23.03 -1.19
CA ARG A 164 16.40 24.13 -1.83
C ARG A 164 16.98 25.11 -0.81
N GLY A 165 17.19 24.67 0.43
CA GLY A 165 17.61 25.54 1.53
C GLY A 165 16.43 26.35 2.09
N THR A 166 16.72 27.45 2.78
CA THR A 166 15.67 28.33 3.32
C THR A 166 14.91 29.01 2.19
N ALA A 167 13.60 28.77 2.11
CA ALA A 167 12.76 29.30 1.04
C ALA A 167 11.35 29.64 1.54
N THR A 168 10.58 30.34 0.71
CA THR A 168 9.13 30.46 0.86
C THR A 168 8.46 29.57 -0.17
N PHE A 169 7.58 28.67 0.28
CA PHE A 169 6.95 27.65 -0.56
C PHE A 169 5.55 27.32 -0.06
N ASP A 170 4.73 26.77 -0.94
CA ASP A 170 3.41 26.26 -0.58
C ASP A 170 3.50 24.83 -0.07
N GLN A 171 2.55 24.47 0.79
CA GLN A 171 2.28 23.10 1.18
C GLN A 171 0.88 22.69 0.73
N TYR A 172 0.78 21.52 0.10
CA TYR A 172 -0.51 20.94 -0.28
C TYR A 172 -0.83 19.73 0.61
N TRP A 173 -2.10 19.64 1.00
CA TRP A 173 -2.53 18.63 1.94
C TRP A 173 -3.78 17.94 1.43
N SER A 174 -3.81 16.62 1.55
CA SER A 174 -5.03 15.82 1.64
C SER A 174 -5.02 15.18 3.02
N VAL A 175 -5.98 15.48 3.88
CA VAL A 175 -6.02 14.93 5.25
C VAL A 175 -7.29 14.14 5.43
N ARG A 176 -7.17 12.85 5.74
CA ARG A 176 -8.32 11.97 5.93
C ARG A 176 -9.23 12.52 7.04
N THR A 177 -10.55 12.37 6.91
CA THR A 177 -11.51 12.83 7.92
C THR A 177 -11.55 11.93 9.15
N SER A 178 -11.14 10.66 9.00
CA SER A 178 -10.93 9.72 10.09
C SER A 178 -9.61 8.97 9.91
N LYS A 179 -8.97 8.59 11.02
CA LYS A 179 -7.66 7.93 11.02
C LYS A 179 -7.72 6.54 10.40
N ARG A 180 -6.68 6.15 9.68
CA ARG A 180 -6.42 4.80 9.14
C ARG A 180 -4.92 4.53 9.13
N THR A 181 -4.48 3.30 9.38
CA THR A 181 -3.04 2.93 9.44
C THR A 181 -2.66 1.80 8.50
N SER A 182 -3.53 1.43 7.56
CA SER A 182 -3.24 0.48 6.50
C SER A 182 -4.18 0.66 5.32
N GLY A 183 -3.76 0.23 4.14
CA GLY A 183 -4.54 0.26 2.92
C GLY A 183 -3.77 0.84 1.74
N THR A 184 -4.49 1.15 0.68
CA THR A 184 -3.95 1.77 -0.52
C THR A 184 -4.23 3.27 -0.52
N ILE A 185 -3.25 4.06 -0.95
CA ILE A 185 -3.33 5.48 -1.23
C ILE A 185 -3.08 5.68 -2.73
N SER A 186 -4.12 6.12 -3.43
CA SER A 186 -4.09 6.45 -4.85
C SER A 186 -3.43 7.82 -5.07
N VAL A 187 -2.10 7.90 -4.86
CA VAL A 187 -1.31 9.14 -4.84
C VAL A 187 -1.60 10.05 -6.05
N SER A 188 -1.59 9.50 -7.27
CA SER A 188 -1.88 10.29 -8.47
C SER A 188 -3.28 10.91 -8.50
N GLN A 189 -4.28 10.31 -7.85
CA GLN A 189 -5.63 10.88 -7.79
C GLN A 189 -5.69 12.10 -6.86
N HIS A 190 -4.93 12.10 -5.76
CA HIS A 190 -4.76 13.29 -4.93
C HIS A 190 -4.10 14.42 -5.72
N PHE A 191 -3.04 14.11 -6.47
CA PHE A 191 -2.34 15.09 -7.31
C PHE A 191 -3.26 15.71 -8.36
N ASN A 192 -3.99 14.86 -9.11
CA ASN A 192 -4.98 15.32 -10.09
C ASN A 192 -6.06 16.20 -9.44
N LYS A 193 -6.51 15.84 -8.24
CA LYS A 193 -7.51 16.62 -7.52
C LYS A 193 -6.97 17.97 -7.07
N TRP A 194 -5.76 18.03 -6.55
CA TRP A 194 -5.09 19.28 -6.21
C TRP A 194 -4.99 20.20 -7.43
N GLU A 195 -4.53 19.69 -8.56
CA GLU A 195 -4.43 20.46 -9.81
C GLU A 195 -5.81 20.95 -10.29
N SER A 196 -6.87 20.14 -10.14
CA SER A 196 -8.25 20.55 -10.47
C SER A 196 -8.78 21.70 -9.59
N LEU A 197 -8.18 21.91 -8.41
CA LEU A 197 -8.48 23.03 -7.50
C LEU A 197 -7.51 24.22 -7.70
N GLY A 198 -6.69 24.19 -8.75
CA GLY A 198 -5.72 25.23 -9.07
C GLY A 198 -4.40 25.13 -8.30
N LEU A 199 -4.17 24.04 -7.55
CA LEU A 199 -2.91 23.79 -6.86
C LEU A 199 -1.90 23.17 -7.84
N ARG A 200 -1.16 24.02 -8.54
CA ARG A 200 -0.17 23.58 -9.55
C ARG A 200 0.94 22.75 -8.89
N MET A 201 1.16 21.53 -9.38
CA MET A 201 2.31 20.69 -9.02
C MET A 201 3.47 20.91 -9.99
N GLY A 202 4.69 20.80 -9.48
CA GLY A 202 5.92 20.91 -10.27
C GLY A 202 6.42 19.57 -10.80
N LYS A 203 7.71 19.56 -11.14
CA LYS A 203 8.45 18.32 -11.45
C LYS A 203 8.71 17.57 -10.15
N MET A 204 8.49 16.25 -10.16
CA MET A 204 8.57 15.45 -8.95
C MET A 204 10.00 15.34 -8.44
N TYR A 205 10.19 15.49 -7.13
CA TYR A 205 11.46 15.26 -6.45
C TYR A 205 11.41 13.99 -5.59
N GLU A 206 10.30 13.73 -4.89
CA GLU A 206 10.20 12.60 -3.96
C GLU A 206 8.74 12.18 -3.78
N VAL A 207 8.48 10.88 -3.64
CA VAL A 207 7.23 10.31 -3.08
C VAL A 207 7.63 9.25 -2.07
N ALA A 208 7.25 9.39 -0.80
CA ALA A 208 7.64 8.47 0.26
C ALA A 208 6.55 8.31 1.33
N LEU A 209 6.43 7.10 1.89
CA LEU A 209 5.68 6.87 3.11
C LEU A 209 6.47 7.42 4.30
N LEU A 210 5.81 8.28 5.07
CA LEU A 210 6.39 9.10 6.14
C LEU A 210 5.76 8.76 7.48
N VAL A 211 6.62 8.69 8.49
CA VAL A 211 6.30 8.91 9.90
C VAL A 211 6.98 10.19 10.34
N GLU A 212 6.20 11.20 10.71
CA GLU A 212 6.70 12.48 11.23
C GLU A 212 6.32 12.63 12.70
N GLY A 213 7.21 13.18 13.52
CA GLY A 213 6.94 13.57 14.89
C GLY A 213 7.27 15.04 15.11
N TYR A 214 6.40 15.77 15.80
CA TYR A 214 6.62 17.16 16.19
C TYR A 214 6.35 17.33 17.69
N GLN A 215 7.34 17.84 18.43
CA GLN A 215 7.27 18.06 19.89
C GLN A 215 6.67 16.87 20.65
N SER A 216 7.14 15.66 20.34
CA SER A 216 6.49 14.43 20.76
C SER A 216 7.46 13.28 21.02
N SER A 217 6.91 12.15 21.44
CA SER A 217 7.56 10.85 21.49
C SER A 217 6.67 9.83 20.78
N GLY A 218 7.17 8.64 20.48
CA GLY A 218 6.35 7.57 19.91
C GLY A 218 7.13 6.48 19.22
N SER A 219 6.39 5.54 18.64
CA SER A 219 6.94 4.50 17.79
C SER A 219 6.02 4.17 16.63
N ALA A 220 6.61 3.67 15.56
CA ALA A 220 5.91 3.15 14.41
C ALA A 220 6.65 1.94 13.84
N SER A 221 5.92 1.00 13.27
CA SER A 221 6.49 -0.09 12.47
C SER A 221 5.68 -0.20 11.20
N ILE A 222 6.29 0.11 10.06
CA ILE A 222 5.73 -0.13 8.75
C ILE A 222 5.92 -1.61 8.45
N THR A 223 4.85 -2.39 8.61
CA THR A 223 4.88 -3.86 8.51
C THR A 223 4.81 -4.34 7.07
N CYS A 224 4.26 -3.52 6.17
CA CYS A 224 4.37 -3.70 4.73
C CYS A 224 4.32 -2.35 4.01
N HIS A 225 4.99 -2.26 2.87
CA HIS A 225 5.02 -1.06 2.05
C HIS A 225 5.39 -1.39 0.59
N THR A 226 4.49 -1.05 -0.32
CA THR A 226 4.61 -1.28 -1.77
C THR A 226 4.22 0.00 -2.50
N LEU A 227 5.20 0.65 -3.11
CA LEU A 227 5.02 1.79 -3.99
C LEU A 227 5.08 1.29 -5.43
N THR A 228 4.09 1.62 -6.24
CA THR A 228 4.04 1.24 -7.65
C THR A 228 3.97 2.47 -8.54
N ILE A 229 4.65 2.40 -9.69
CA ILE A 229 4.62 3.40 -10.76
C ILE A 229 4.21 2.69 -12.04
N ASN A 230 3.07 3.09 -12.62
CA ASN A 230 2.41 2.39 -13.73
C ASN A 230 2.22 0.90 -13.44
N GLY A 231 1.81 0.58 -12.22
CA GLY A 231 1.65 -0.79 -11.73
C GLY A 231 2.97 -1.50 -11.40
N THR A 232 4.12 -1.01 -11.83
CA THR A 232 5.41 -1.66 -11.54
C THR A 232 5.90 -1.27 -10.14
N PRO A 233 6.19 -2.25 -9.24
CA PRO A 233 6.74 -1.96 -7.92
C PRO A 233 8.10 -1.25 -7.99
N VAL A 234 8.33 -0.33 -7.05
CA VAL A 234 9.63 0.30 -6.80
C VAL A 234 10.46 -0.59 -5.88
N GLY A 235 11.77 -0.63 -6.15
CA GLY A 235 12.74 -1.37 -5.34
C GLY A 235 12.71 -2.88 -5.56
N ASN A 236 13.60 -3.58 -4.86
CA ASN A 236 13.71 -5.03 -4.85
C ASN A 236 13.38 -5.55 -3.44
N GLY A 237 12.88 -6.78 -3.32
CA GLY A 237 12.95 -7.52 -2.04
C GLY A 237 11.67 -7.64 -1.21
N THR A 238 11.83 -8.29 -0.07
CA THR A 238 10.81 -8.68 0.92
C THR A 238 10.30 -7.48 1.71
N GLY A 239 9.00 -7.39 1.99
CA GLY A 239 8.38 -6.21 2.65
C GLY A 239 7.20 -5.62 1.88
N SER A 240 6.90 -6.17 0.70
CA SER A 240 5.67 -5.88 -0.04
C SER A 240 4.43 -6.30 0.76
N CYS A 241 3.33 -5.57 0.62
CA CYS A 241 2.03 -5.90 1.21
C CYS A 241 1.37 -7.18 0.64
N GLY A 242 2.10 -7.97 -0.16
CA GLY A 242 1.73 -9.29 -0.67
C GLY A 242 2.94 -10.21 -0.77
N GLY A 243 2.77 -11.46 -0.32
CA GLY A 243 3.80 -12.50 -0.27
C GLY A 243 4.27 -12.99 -1.66
N SER A 244 5.53 -13.40 -1.69
CA SER A 244 6.33 -13.95 -2.80
C SER A 244 5.60 -14.64 -3.97
N GLY A 245 6.02 -14.28 -5.20
CA GLY A 245 6.08 -15.23 -6.31
C GLY A 245 5.59 -14.71 -7.67
N GLY A 246 6.50 -14.15 -8.47
CA GLY A 246 6.54 -14.28 -9.93
C GLY A 246 5.36 -13.78 -10.79
N GLY A 247 5.57 -12.63 -11.46
CA GLY A 247 5.05 -12.36 -12.81
C GLY A 247 3.55 -12.06 -12.91
N GLY A 248 3.19 -10.78 -12.72
CA GLY A 248 1.83 -10.26 -12.84
C GLY A 248 1.50 -9.44 -11.60
N THR A 249 1.39 -8.12 -11.74
CA THR A 249 1.09 -7.19 -10.65
C THR A 249 -0.29 -7.47 -10.08
N SER A 250 -0.37 -8.09 -8.91
CA SER A 250 -1.63 -8.35 -8.24
C SER A 250 -2.14 -7.12 -7.49
N THR A 251 -3.40 -6.77 -7.69
CA THR A 251 -4.11 -5.71 -6.94
C THR A 251 -5.13 -6.37 -6.02
N ILE A 252 -5.00 -6.19 -4.70
CA ILE A 252 -5.97 -6.70 -3.71
C ILE A 252 -6.85 -5.54 -3.23
N VAL A 253 -8.17 -5.73 -3.31
CA VAL A 253 -9.17 -4.77 -2.85
C VAL A 253 -10.04 -5.42 -1.78
N GLN A 254 -9.95 -4.89 -0.57
CA GLN A 254 -10.76 -5.32 0.58
C GLN A 254 -12.23 -4.95 0.36
N ALA A 255 -13.14 -5.89 0.54
CA ALA A 255 -14.55 -5.73 0.22
C ALA A 255 -15.25 -4.71 1.15
N GLU A 256 -14.81 -4.62 2.41
CA GLU A 256 -15.30 -3.62 3.36
C GLU A 256 -14.99 -2.18 2.95
N ASN A 257 -13.97 -1.98 2.10
CA ASN A 257 -13.56 -0.68 1.55
C ASN A 257 -14.23 -0.34 0.22
N MET A 258 -14.96 -1.28 -0.39
CA MET A 258 -15.74 -1.04 -1.60
C MET A 258 -17.04 -0.29 -1.30
N THR A 259 -17.61 0.34 -2.32
CA THR A 259 -18.93 0.99 -2.21
C THR A 259 -20.00 -0.07 -2.10
N LYS A 260 -20.89 0.06 -1.12
CA LYS A 260 -21.99 -0.88 -0.87
C LYS A 260 -23.23 -0.44 -1.65
N GLY A 261 -23.97 -1.40 -2.17
CA GLY A 261 -25.27 -1.18 -2.79
C GLY A 261 -26.19 -2.38 -2.57
N GLY A 262 -27.48 -2.20 -2.86
CA GLY A 262 -28.49 -3.18 -2.49
C GLY A 262 -29.12 -2.85 -1.13
N GLN A 263 -30.03 -3.72 -0.68
CA GLN A 263 -30.90 -3.44 0.45
C GLN A 263 -30.22 -3.78 1.79
N TYR A 264 -29.41 -4.84 1.83
CA TYR A 264 -28.92 -5.40 3.08
C TYR A 264 -27.40 -5.50 3.17
N THR A 265 -26.65 -5.15 2.13
CA THR A 265 -25.17 -5.19 2.14
C THR A 265 -24.60 -4.51 3.38
N SER A 266 -23.86 -5.27 4.19
CA SER A 266 -23.33 -4.80 5.48
C SER A 266 -21.90 -5.30 5.72
N ASN A 267 -21.19 -4.68 6.66
CA ASN A 267 -19.87 -5.16 7.09
C ASN A 267 -20.03 -6.36 8.04
N ILE A 268 -19.09 -7.29 7.98
CA ILE A 268 -18.93 -8.41 8.92
C ILE A 268 -17.50 -8.45 9.47
N THR A 269 -17.34 -9.07 10.64
CA THR A 269 -16.03 -9.30 11.28
C THR A 269 -15.71 -10.79 11.50
N SER A 270 -16.63 -11.68 11.10
CA SER A 270 -16.49 -13.13 11.17
C SER A 270 -17.21 -13.75 9.97
N PRO A 271 -16.62 -14.74 9.27
CA PRO A 271 -15.37 -15.46 9.58
C PRO A 271 -14.09 -14.67 9.23
N PHE A 272 -14.22 -13.46 8.70
CA PHE A 272 -13.16 -12.49 8.42
C PHE A 272 -13.74 -11.07 8.47
N ASN A 273 -12.88 -10.05 8.45
CA ASN A 273 -13.33 -8.69 8.15
C ASN A 273 -13.70 -8.64 6.67
N GLY A 274 -14.86 -8.05 6.37
CA GLY A 274 -15.38 -8.05 5.00
C GLY A 274 -16.81 -7.55 4.94
N VAL A 275 -17.56 -8.03 3.94
CA VAL A 275 -18.98 -7.72 3.76
C VAL A 275 -19.84 -8.98 3.60
N ALA A 276 -21.12 -8.87 3.94
CA ALA A 276 -22.14 -9.86 3.65
C ALA A 276 -23.14 -9.31 2.62
N LEU A 277 -23.50 -10.16 1.66
CA LEU A 277 -24.55 -9.93 0.66
C LEU A 277 -25.67 -10.96 0.92
N TYR A 278 -26.86 -10.48 1.30
CA TYR A 278 -27.94 -11.32 1.83
C TYR A 278 -29.03 -11.60 0.80
N ALA A 279 -29.27 -10.67 -0.12
CA ALA A 279 -30.36 -10.77 -1.08
C ALA A 279 -29.92 -10.44 -2.50
N ASN A 280 -30.79 -10.78 -3.46
CA ASN A 280 -30.61 -10.35 -4.83
C ASN A 280 -30.48 -8.82 -4.92
N ASN A 281 -29.48 -8.38 -5.69
CA ASN A 281 -29.02 -7.00 -5.85
C ASN A 281 -28.19 -6.42 -4.71
N ASP A 282 -27.90 -7.17 -3.65
CA ASP A 282 -26.81 -6.83 -2.74
C ASP A 282 -25.48 -6.94 -3.47
N ARG A 283 -24.66 -5.90 -3.33
CA ARG A 283 -23.42 -5.76 -4.06
C ARG A 283 -22.39 -4.90 -3.35
N VAL A 284 -21.14 -5.12 -3.73
CA VAL A 284 -20.05 -4.17 -3.54
C VAL A 284 -19.39 -3.84 -4.87
N TYR A 285 -18.95 -2.59 -5.03
CA TYR A 285 -18.35 -2.13 -6.27
C TYR A 285 -17.33 -1.00 -6.06
N TYR A 286 -16.43 -0.85 -7.02
CA TYR A 286 -15.45 0.23 -7.08
C TYR A 286 -15.00 0.48 -8.53
N THR A 287 -14.30 1.58 -8.77
CA THR A 287 -13.71 1.86 -10.09
C THR A 287 -12.26 1.40 -10.10
N GLN A 288 -11.93 0.52 -11.04
CA GLN A 288 -10.58 0.03 -11.29
C GLN A 288 -10.09 0.58 -12.63
N TYR A 289 -8.86 1.10 -12.66
CA TYR A 289 -8.18 1.38 -13.93
C TYR A 289 -7.50 0.10 -14.44
N PHE A 290 -7.85 -0.33 -15.65
CA PHE A 290 -7.23 -1.47 -16.31
C PHE A 290 -6.32 -1.02 -17.45
N SER A 291 -5.02 -1.27 -17.34
CA SER A 291 -4.04 -0.96 -18.41
C SER A 291 -4.11 -1.95 -19.58
N THR A 292 -4.55 -3.18 -19.32
CA THR A 292 -4.73 -4.25 -20.32
C THR A 292 -6.17 -4.80 -20.28
N GLY A 293 -6.58 -5.52 -21.32
CA GLY A 293 -7.97 -5.96 -21.50
C GLY A 293 -8.30 -7.35 -20.95
N THR A 294 -7.37 -8.01 -20.25
CA THR A 294 -7.59 -9.37 -19.73
C THR A 294 -6.87 -9.55 -18.40
N HIS A 295 -7.59 -10.04 -17.38
CA HIS A 295 -7.04 -10.32 -16.05
C HIS A 295 -7.65 -11.60 -15.47
N SER A 296 -7.02 -12.13 -14.43
CA SER A 296 -7.60 -13.13 -13.53
C SER A 296 -8.15 -12.45 -12.28
N PHE A 297 -9.31 -12.92 -11.80
CA PHE A 297 -9.99 -12.40 -10.63
C PHE A 297 -10.10 -13.50 -9.59
N SER A 298 -9.44 -13.34 -8.44
CA SER A 298 -9.48 -14.27 -7.31
C SER A 298 -10.29 -13.64 -6.17
N LEU A 299 -11.47 -14.18 -5.87
CA LEU A 299 -12.33 -13.71 -4.79
C LEU A 299 -12.18 -14.61 -3.58
N ARG A 300 -11.80 -14.06 -2.43
CA ARG A 300 -11.86 -14.75 -1.14
C ARG A 300 -13.21 -14.53 -0.49
N GLY A 301 -13.88 -15.62 -0.13
CA GLY A 301 -15.21 -15.56 0.46
C GLY A 301 -15.65 -16.89 1.07
N ALA A 302 -16.88 -16.92 1.56
CA ALA A 302 -17.54 -18.09 2.12
C ALA A 302 -19.06 -17.98 1.92
N SER A 303 -19.77 -19.10 2.06
CA SER A 303 -21.21 -19.08 2.30
C SER A 303 -21.48 -18.83 3.78
N SER A 304 -22.68 -18.36 4.15
CA SER A 304 -23.10 -18.30 5.56
C SER A 304 -23.35 -19.69 6.17
N ASN A 305 -23.53 -20.71 5.34
CA ASN A 305 -23.82 -22.08 5.77
C ASN A 305 -23.30 -23.13 4.76
N ASN A 306 -23.79 -24.37 4.82
CA ASN A 306 -23.36 -25.48 3.95
C ASN A 306 -23.96 -25.45 2.53
N ASN A 307 -24.90 -24.55 2.25
CA ASN A 307 -25.42 -24.33 0.91
C ASN A 307 -24.42 -23.50 0.09
N MET A 308 -24.41 -23.71 -1.22
CA MET A 308 -23.50 -23.03 -2.13
C MET A 308 -23.93 -21.58 -2.36
N ALA A 309 -23.09 -20.63 -1.93
CA ALA A 309 -23.26 -19.22 -2.25
C ALA A 309 -22.66 -18.88 -3.63
N ARG A 310 -23.26 -17.92 -4.32
CA ARG A 310 -22.88 -17.47 -5.66
C ARG A 310 -22.76 -15.95 -5.72
N VAL A 311 -21.67 -15.46 -6.31
CA VAL A 311 -21.43 -14.03 -6.50
C VAL A 311 -21.03 -13.78 -7.96
N ASP A 312 -21.77 -12.97 -8.68
CA ASP A 312 -21.44 -12.60 -10.05
C ASP A 312 -20.39 -11.49 -10.08
N LEU A 313 -19.39 -11.65 -10.94
CA LEU A 313 -18.46 -10.60 -11.33
C LEU A 313 -19.06 -9.81 -12.49
N ARG A 314 -19.20 -8.50 -12.33
CA ARG A 314 -19.54 -7.58 -13.42
C ARG A 314 -18.42 -6.56 -13.61
N ILE A 315 -18.07 -6.31 -14.87
CA ILE A 315 -17.09 -5.29 -15.25
C ILE A 315 -17.69 -4.42 -16.35
N GLY A 316 -17.74 -3.10 -16.12
CA GLY A 316 -18.36 -2.17 -17.06
C GLY A 316 -19.85 -2.46 -17.30
N GLY A 317 -20.56 -2.93 -16.27
CA GLY A 317 -21.97 -3.31 -16.34
C GLY A 317 -22.27 -4.66 -17.00
N GLN A 318 -21.25 -5.41 -17.45
CA GLN A 318 -21.41 -6.70 -18.11
C GLN A 318 -21.00 -7.84 -17.18
N THR A 319 -21.83 -8.88 -17.06
CA THR A 319 -21.46 -10.10 -16.29
C THR A 319 -20.32 -10.84 -16.99
N LYS A 320 -19.27 -11.13 -16.25
CA LYS A 320 -18.04 -11.76 -16.73
C LYS A 320 -17.86 -13.19 -16.23
N GLY A 321 -18.47 -13.54 -15.11
CA GLY A 321 -18.45 -14.88 -14.54
C GLY A 321 -19.08 -14.91 -13.16
N THR A 322 -19.08 -16.08 -12.53
CA THR A 322 -19.66 -16.30 -11.20
C THR A 322 -18.63 -17.00 -10.31
N PHE A 323 -18.41 -16.48 -9.11
CA PHE A 323 -17.67 -17.12 -8.04
C PHE A 323 -18.59 -18.06 -7.25
N TYR A 324 -18.05 -19.18 -6.78
CA TYR A 324 -18.80 -20.20 -6.04
C TYR A 324 -18.14 -20.52 -4.70
N PHE A 325 -18.90 -20.48 -3.61
CA PHE A 325 -18.44 -20.83 -2.27
C PHE A 325 -19.32 -21.96 -1.72
N GLY A 326 -18.77 -23.17 -1.66
CA GLY A 326 -19.52 -24.38 -1.35
C GLY A 326 -19.86 -24.62 0.12
N GLY A 327 -19.46 -23.74 1.03
CA GLY A 327 -19.69 -23.92 2.47
C GLY A 327 -19.20 -22.75 3.32
N PRO A 328 -19.24 -22.90 4.65
CA PRO A 328 -18.99 -21.79 5.59
C PRO A 328 -17.50 -21.50 5.83
N TYR A 329 -16.60 -22.28 5.23
CA TYR A 329 -15.16 -22.11 5.39
C TYR A 329 -14.61 -21.15 4.32
N PRO A 330 -13.82 -20.13 4.71
CA PRO A 330 -13.21 -19.21 3.76
C PRO A 330 -12.38 -19.94 2.69
N ALA A 331 -12.64 -19.64 1.42
CA ALA A 331 -11.94 -20.18 0.27
C ALA A 331 -11.69 -19.08 -0.78
N VAL A 332 -10.77 -19.33 -1.71
CA VAL A 332 -10.51 -18.45 -2.86
C VAL A 332 -11.03 -19.12 -4.11
N TYR A 333 -11.94 -18.46 -4.83
CA TYR A 333 -12.39 -18.89 -6.15
C TYR A 333 -11.77 -17.98 -7.22
N THR A 334 -11.21 -18.55 -8.27
CA THR A 334 -10.54 -17.78 -9.33
C THR A 334 -11.23 -17.93 -10.68
N LEU A 335 -11.58 -16.80 -11.27
CA LEU A 335 -11.98 -16.67 -12.67
C LEU A 335 -10.76 -16.25 -13.49
N ASN A 336 -10.31 -17.10 -14.41
CA ASN A 336 -9.14 -16.84 -15.23
C ASN A 336 -9.51 -16.27 -16.60
N ASN A 337 -8.60 -15.50 -17.18
CA ASN A 337 -8.68 -15.02 -18.57
C ASN A 337 -9.96 -14.22 -18.86
N ILE A 338 -10.39 -13.38 -17.91
CA ILE A 338 -11.58 -12.55 -18.05
C ILE A 338 -11.25 -11.36 -18.93
N SER A 339 -11.86 -11.30 -20.12
CA SER A 339 -11.72 -10.17 -21.04
C SER A 339 -12.69 -9.04 -20.69
N HIS A 340 -12.16 -7.82 -20.65
CA HIS A 340 -12.88 -6.58 -20.34
C HIS A 340 -12.24 -5.38 -21.07
N GLY A 341 -12.87 -4.20 -20.97
CA GLY A 341 -12.31 -2.96 -21.52
C GLY A 341 -11.09 -2.48 -20.72
N THR A 342 -10.22 -1.73 -21.38
CA THR A 342 -9.16 -0.94 -20.72
C THR A 342 -9.72 0.37 -20.15
N GLY A 343 -8.90 1.11 -19.42
CA GLY A 343 -9.27 2.36 -18.76
C GLY A 343 -10.06 2.13 -17.46
N ASN A 344 -10.73 3.18 -16.99
CA ASN A 344 -11.57 3.10 -15.79
C ASN A 344 -12.82 2.26 -16.07
N GLN A 345 -12.97 1.16 -15.34
CA GLN A 345 -14.13 0.28 -15.39
C GLN A 345 -14.68 0.09 -13.97
N THR A 346 -16.01 0.07 -13.84
CA THR A 346 -16.63 -0.36 -12.58
C THR A 346 -16.51 -1.87 -12.45
N VAL A 347 -15.89 -2.34 -11.37
CA VAL A 347 -15.87 -3.74 -10.95
C VAL A 347 -16.93 -3.91 -9.87
N GLU A 348 -17.86 -4.83 -10.08
CA GLU A 348 -19.01 -5.10 -9.20
C GLU A 348 -19.05 -6.60 -8.85
N LEU A 349 -19.25 -6.88 -7.56
CA LEU A 349 -19.52 -8.21 -7.01
C LEU A 349 -20.96 -8.19 -6.52
N ILE A 350 -21.83 -8.99 -7.12
CA ILE A 350 -23.29 -8.90 -6.89
C ILE A 350 -23.93 -10.28 -6.70
N VAL A 351 -24.89 -10.36 -5.79
CA VAL A 351 -25.77 -11.53 -5.65
C VAL A 351 -26.98 -11.39 -6.59
N THR A 352 -27.22 -12.40 -7.43
CA THR A 352 -28.31 -12.41 -8.43
C THR A 352 -29.16 -13.68 -8.39
N ALA A 353 -28.77 -14.66 -7.57
CA ALA A 353 -29.38 -15.98 -7.50
C ALA A 353 -29.73 -16.41 -6.07
N ASP A 354 -29.83 -15.47 -5.14
CA ASP A 354 -30.33 -15.76 -3.80
C ASP A 354 -31.78 -16.24 -3.86
N ASN A 355 -32.08 -17.19 -2.98
CA ASN A 355 -33.38 -17.81 -2.79
C ASN A 355 -33.72 -17.99 -1.28
N GLY A 356 -33.04 -17.26 -0.40
CA GLY A 356 -33.22 -17.30 1.05
C GLY A 356 -32.57 -18.49 1.76
N THR A 357 -31.66 -19.22 1.10
CA THR A 357 -31.01 -20.41 1.69
C THR A 357 -29.53 -20.24 2.01
N TRP A 358 -28.90 -19.14 1.62
CA TRP A 358 -27.50 -18.82 1.85
C TRP A 358 -27.27 -17.31 1.75
N ASP A 359 -26.23 -16.82 2.40
CA ASP A 359 -25.68 -15.47 2.20
C ASP A 359 -24.24 -15.59 1.70
N ALA A 360 -23.77 -14.61 0.95
CA ALA A 360 -22.38 -14.57 0.49
C ALA A 360 -21.54 -13.66 1.39
N TYR A 361 -20.49 -14.21 2.00
CA TYR A 361 -19.50 -13.46 2.75
C TYR A 361 -18.27 -13.23 1.88
N ILE A 362 -17.81 -11.98 1.79
CA ILE A 362 -16.71 -11.57 0.91
C ILE A 362 -15.65 -10.85 1.74
N ASP A 363 -14.41 -11.33 1.64
CA ASP A 363 -13.23 -10.73 2.27
C ASP A 363 -12.58 -9.73 1.32
N TYR A 364 -11.92 -10.23 0.26
CA TYR A 364 -11.24 -9.40 -0.73
C TYR A 364 -11.38 -9.95 -2.13
N LEU A 365 -11.16 -9.07 -3.11
CA LEU A 365 -10.96 -9.40 -4.51
C LEU A 365 -9.51 -9.09 -4.91
N GLU A 366 -8.83 -10.07 -5.48
CA GLU A 366 -7.51 -9.90 -6.09
C GLU A 366 -7.63 -9.93 -7.63
N ILE A 367 -6.97 -9.01 -8.30
CA ILE A 367 -6.87 -8.91 -9.77
C ILE A 367 -5.43 -9.16 -10.17
N ARG A 368 -5.18 -10.07 -11.11
CA ARG A 368 -3.84 -10.41 -11.63
C ARG A 368 -3.75 -10.28 -13.14
#